data_AF-A0A1A2V3S8-F1
#
_entry.id   AF-A0A1A2V3S8-F1
#
_cell.length_a   1.000
_cell.length_b   1.000
_cell.length_c   1.000
_cell.angle_alpha   90.00
_cell.angle_beta   90.00
_cell.angle_gamma   90.00
#
_symmetry.space_group_name_H-M   'P 1'
#
loop_
_entity.id
_entity.type
_entity.pdbx_description
1 polymer ?
#
loop_
_entity_poly.entity_id
_entity_poly.type
_entity_poly.pdbx_seq_one_letter_code
_entity_poly.pdbx_strand_id
1 'polypeptide(L)'
;MQGDDGALDDLATAMAEADRGGSLYAAADLLIQLAPERAEPDKVMQVLSGVRPRTWLRLDVEFRRGSHSSDRWPLIFDAAWDGSDSVALLLTACSGNGRLRQRAVNAPLMVSDQQLLPMLLIRSADWAEPVRVDATRALASALDAADTDALMRAAGVAMAMRDWRRGDNAVAAVAEAFRKLSPGTLTTARKSDDLPVRRLAYRVWLEPGRADPAAVVEAALAEHDNICQSLCVDAAIRAAAGDRRRDTLERLLGARFARVRGEALAGLVQIGHPKAGESLLPDRSAAVRATAQWAMRRAGLDSGDRYREMLLSVDDSQLRGVLAGLGECGTTDDAERVCGYLGHDRPRVRAEAVRAVRRLGGPLDKVTDMITDPAPIVVREVLAALRGQPGLPPTDLLWNLLSADQPPHVRRAAFSLLVSRDTWTRIAADLGGVVDPDEKLRAHARSDLTGWLHHEASTIYQKPHPSTVDHLGALIAAAAHSIDASEAHALRWHLGLSS
;
A
#
# COMPACT_ATOMS: atom_id res chain seq x y z
N MET A 1 -37.20 7.44 33.57
CA MET A 1 -35.93 8.19 33.64
C MET A 1 -34.70 7.32 33.87
N GLN A 2 -34.75 6.17 34.57
CA GLN A 2 -33.61 5.21 34.63
C GLN A 2 -33.56 4.19 33.48
N GLY A 3 -34.63 4.06 32.67
CA GLY A 3 -34.70 3.11 31.55
C GLY A 3 -34.11 3.63 30.23
N ASP A 4 -34.39 4.89 29.89
CA ASP A 4 -34.04 5.49 28.60
C ASP A 4 -32.51 5.67 28.42
N ASP A 5 -31.79 6.03 29.48
CA ASP A 5 -30.32 6.14 29.44
C ASP A 5 -29.66 4.77 29.18
N GLY A 6 -30.22 3.67 29.69
CA GLY A 6 -29.72 2.32 29.42
C GLY A 6 -29.91 1.89 27.97
N ALA A 7 -31.06 2.22 27.37
CA ALA A 7 -31.33 1.92 25.96
C ALA A 7 -30.44 2.73 24.99
N LEU A 8 -30.08 3.97 25.35
CA LEU A 8 -29.13 4.78 24.59
C LEU A 8 -27.70 4.23 24.65
N ASP A 9 -27.25 3.76 25.82
CA ASP A 9 -25.95 3.11 25.99
C ASP A 9 -25.86 1.79 25.22
N ASP A 10 -26.95 1.01 25.23
CA ASP A 10 -27.07 -0.22 24.44
C ASP A 10 -27.04 0.08 22.94
N LEU A 11 -27.72 1.13 22.48
CA LEU A 11 -27.68 1.56 21.09
C LEU A 11 -26.26 1.99 20.69
N ALA A 12 -25.58 2.80 21.51
CA ALA A 12 -24.21 3.23 21.24
C ALA A 12 -23.25 2.03 21.16
N THR A 13 -23.41 1.05 22.04
CA THR A 13 -22.63 -0.20 22.04
C THR A 13 -22.87 -1.01 20.77
N ALA A 14 -24.14 -1.21 20.40
CA ALA A 14 -24.53 -1.95 19.19
C ALA A 14 -24.03 -1.26 17.91
N MET A 15 -24.12 0.07 17.83
CA MET A 15 -23.59 0.85 16.70
C MET A 15 -22.06 0.78 16.61
N ALA A 16 -21.36 0.81 17.73
CA ALA A 16 -19.91 0.65 17.76
C ALA A 16 -19.46 -0.75 17.32
N GLU A 17 -20.23 -1.80 17.67
CA GLU A 17 -20.00 -3.16 17.15
C GLU A 17 -20.25 -3.24 15.64
N ALA A 18 -21.35 -2.64 15.17
CA ALA A 18 -21.63 -2.55 13.75
C ALA A 18 -20.50 -1.85 12.99
N ASP A 19 -19.92 -0.76 13.51
CA ASP A 19 -18.78 -0.06 12.91
C ASP A 19 -17.52 -0.93 12.74
N ARG A 20 -17.37 -1.96 13.58
CA ARG A 20 -16.30 -2.98 13.49
C ARG A 20 -16.64 -4.12 12.53
N GLY A 21 -17.82 -4.09 11.90
CA GLY A 21 -18.30 -5.10 10.95
C GLY A 21 -19.34 -6.07 11.52
N GLY A 22 -19.71 -5.94 12.80
CA GLY A 22 -20.72 -6.77 13.45
C GLY A 22 -22.14 -6.56 12.92
N SER A 23 -23.08 -7.38 13.37
CA SER A 23 -24.48 -7.31 12.92
C SER A 23 -25.13 -5.96 13.29
N LEU A 24 -26.02 -5.47 12.41
CA LEU A 24 -26.84 -4.28 12.69
C LEU A 24 -28.20 -4.63 13.30
N TYR A 25 -28.51 -5.91 13.48
CA TYR A 25 -29.83 -6.35 13.93
C TYR A 25 -30.22 -5.73 15.28
N ALA A 26 -29.35 -5.82 16.29
CA ALA A 26 -29.63 -5.26 17.62
C ALA A 26 -29.77 -3.73 17.60
N ALA A 27 -28.90 -3.04 16.86
CA ALA A 27 -28.99 -1.60 16.68
C ALA A 27 -30.29 -1.17 15.97
N ALA A 28 -30.68 -1.91 14.92
CA ALA A 28 -31.91 -1.64 14.18
C ALA A 28 -33.16 -1.86 15.04
N ASP A 29 -33.19 -2.90 15.87
CA ASP A 29 -34.28 -3.16 16.80
C ASP A 29 -34.38 -2.07 17.87
N LEU A 30 -33.26 -1.66 18.47
CA LEU A 30 -33.21 -0.56 19.44
C LEU A 30 -33.67 0.77 18.82
N LEU A 31 -33.32 1.07 17.57
CA LEU A 31 -33.83 2.26 16.87
C LEU A 31 -35.35 2.22 16.66
N ILE A 32 -35.92 1.05 16.32
CA ILE A 32 -37.38 0.86 16.21
C ILE A 32 -38.06 1.03 17.57
N GLN A 33 -37.40 0.61 18.65
CA GLN A 33 -37.91 0.77 20.00
C GLN A 33 -37.91 2.24 20.43
N LEU A 34 -36.82 2.96 20.21
CA LEU A 34 -36.66 4.34 20.67
C LEU A 34 -37.49 5.37 19.87
N ALA A 35 -37.75 5.12 18.58
CA ALA A 35 -38.38 6.12 17.71
C ALA A 35 -39.82 6.55 18.10
N PRO A 36 -40.75 5.66 18.50
CA PRO A 36 -42.10 6.06 18.91
C PRO A 36 -42.18 6.74 20.28
N GLU A 37 -41.19 6.50 21.15
CA GLU A 37 -41.23 6.92 22.55
C GLU A 37 -40.90 8.42 22.71
N ARG A 38 -40.52 9.11 21.62
CA ARG A 38 -40.04 10.50 21.59
C ARG A 38 -38.90 10.75 22.59
N ALA A 39 -38.20 9.68 22.98
CA ALA A 39 -37.10 9.73 23.93
C ALA A 39 -35.90 10.37 23.23
N GLU A 40 -35.70 11.67 23.48
CA GLU A 40 -34.50 12.44 23.17
C GLU A 40 -33.91 12.15 21.76
N PRO A 41 -34.65 12.48 20.68
CA PRO A 41 -34.22 12.22 19.30
C PRO A 41 -32.83 12.81 19.01
N ASP A 42 -32.49 13.94 19.62
CA ASP A 42 -31.17 14.57 19.51
C ASP A 42 -30.03 13.65 20.01
N LYS A 43 -30.24 12.89 21.09
CA LYS A 43 -29.23 11.96 21.63
C LYS A 43 -29.09 10.74 20.73
N VAL A 44 -30.20 10.19 20.21
CA VAL A 44 -30.15 9.10 19.24
C VAL A 44 -29.40 9.53 17.97
N MET A 45 -29.73 10.70 17.43
CA MET A 45 -29.05 11.26 16.26
C MET A 45 -27.60 11.62 16.53
N GLN A 46 -27.23 11.98 17.76
CA GLN A 46 -25.84 12.16 18.18
C GLN A 46 -25.05 10.85 18.11
N VAL A 47 -25.62 9.72 18.57
CA VAL A 47 -25.01 8.39 18.42
C VAL A 47 -24.80 8.07 16.94
N LEU A 48 -25.82 8.26 16.10
CA LEU A 48 -25.73 7.99 14.66
C LEU A 48 -24.75 8.93 13.93
N SER A 49 -24.61 10.16 14.39
CA SER A 49 -23.65 11.12 13.83
C SER A 49 -22.19 10.70 14.07
N GLY A 50 -21.93 9.85 15.08
CA GLY A 50 -20.60 9.35 15.42
C GLY A 50 -20.17 8.10 14.63
N VAL A 51 -21.06 7.46 13.88
CA VAL A 51 -20.74 6.18 13.22
C VAL A 51 -20.02 6.35 11.89
N ARG A 52 -19.31 5.31 11.47
CA ARG A 52 -18.57 5.33 10.20
C ARG A 52 -19.51 5.50 9.01
N PRO A 53 -19.06 6.19 7.93
CA PRO A 53 -19.87 6.39 6.74
C PRO A 53 -20.49 5.13 6.12
N ARG A 54 -19.79 3.99 6.16
CA ARG A 54 -20.31 2.72 5.64
C ARG A 54 -21.43 2.13 6.49
N THR A 55 -21.49 2.47 7.77
CA THR A 55 -22.51 1.96 8.69
C THR A 55 -23.87 2.56 8.37
N TRP A 56 -23.93 3.83 7.95
CA TRP A 56 -25.14 4.44 7.37
C TRP A 56 -25.71 3.64 6.18
N LEU A 57 -24.83 3.22 5.26
CA LEU A 57 -25.25 2.42 4.09
C LEU A 57 -25.76 1.04 4.51
N ARG A 58 -25.11 0.41 5.48
CA ARG A 58 -25.51 -0.91 5.98
C ARG A 58 -26.81 -0.85 6.78
N LEU A 59 -27.02 0.20 7.57
CA LEU A 59 -28.24 0.44 8.33
C LEU A 59 -29.44 0.57 7.39
N ASP A 60 -29.27 1.34 6.32
CA ASP A 60 -30.29 1.47 5.29
C ASP A 60 -30.62 0.13 4.62
N VAL A 61 -29.61 -0.69 4.30
CA VAL A 61 -29.83 -2.05 3.76
C VAL A 61 -30.54 -2.95 4.77
N GLU A 62 -30.18 -2.87 6.05
CA GLU A 62 -30.77 -3.68 7.12
C GLU A 62 -32.29 -3.45 7.25
N PHE A 63 -32.72 -2.19 7.31
CA PHE A 63 -34.15 -1.87 7.33
C PHE A 63 -34.87 -2.25 6.03
N ARG A 64 -34.21 -2.12 4.87
CA ARG A 64 -34.82 -2.51 3.58
C ARG A 64 -35.06 -4.01 3.41
N ARG A 65 -34.32 -4.87 4.13
CA ARG A 65 -34.49 -6.33 4.08
C ARG A 65 -35.80 -6.81 4.70
N GLY A 66 -36.50 -5.97 5.46
CA GLY A 66 -37.77 -6.31 6.09
C GLY A 66 -37.64 -7.35 7.20
N SER A 67 -36.42 -7.55 7.74
CA SER A 67 -36.13 -8.51 8.80
C SER A 67 -36.63 -8.08 10.19
N HIS A 68 -37.22 -6.89 10.29
CA HIS A 68 -37.68 -6.25 11.52
C HIS A 68 -39.20 -6.06 11.51
N SER A 69 -39.95 -7.16 11.65
CA SER A 69 -41.40 -7.10 11.84
C SER A 69 -41.71 -6.54 13.24
N SER A 70 -42.41 -5.41 13.31
CA SER A 70 -42.77 -4.77 14.57
C SER A 70 -44.10 -4.04 14.43
N ASP A 71 -44.96 -4.16 15.44
CA ASP A 71 -46.22 -3.43 15.53
C ASP A 71 -46.02 -1.92 15.77
N ARG A 72 -44.76 -1.49 15.97
CA ARG A 72 -44.38 -0.09 16.15
C ARG A 72 -44.28 0.70 14.85
N TRP A 73 -44.20 0.06 13.67
CA TRP A 73 -44.05 0.77 12.40
C TRP A 73 -45.14 1.82 12.10
N PRO A 74 -46.44 1.57 12.36
CA PRO A 74 -47.46 2.62 12.23
C PRO A 74 -47.16 3.84 13.11
N LEU A 75 -46.75 3.62 14.36
CA LEU A 75 -46.41 4.70 15.29
C LEU A 75 -45.18 5.50 14.82
N ILE A 76 -44.19 4.84 14.23
CA ILE A 76 -43.02 5.49 13.62
C ILE A 76 -43.46 6.38 12.46
N PHE A 77 -44.33 5.89 11.59
CA PHE A 77 -44.82 6.69 10.46
C PHE A 77 -45.65 7.89 10.94
N ASP A 78 -46.50 7.72 11.95
CA ASP A 78 -47.25 8.82 12.54
C ASP A 78 -46.31 9.85 13.19
N ALA A 79 -45.29 9.41 13.94
CA ALA A 79 -44.30 10.29 14.55
C ALA A 79 -43.49 11.09 13.51
N ALA A 80 -43.16 10.47 12.36
CA ALA A 80 -42.47 11.14 11.27
C ALA A 80 -43.28 12.30 10.66
N TRP A 81 -44.61 12.25 10.71
CA TRP A 81 -45.49 13.24 10.08
C TRP A 81 -46.08 14.25 11.07
N ASP A 82 -46.47 13.80 12.26
CA ASP A 82 -47.18 14.62 13.25
C ASP A 82 -46.22 15.31 14.23
N GLY A 83 -45.05 14.69 14.47
CA GLY A 83 -44.06 15.18 15.44
C GLY A 83 -42.84 15.86 14.83
N SER A 84 -42.60 15.68 13.51
CA SER A 84 -41.32 16.03 12.87
C SER A 84 -40.13 15.46 13.67
N ASP A 85 -40.15 14.15 13.93
CA ASP A 85 -39.08 13.45 14.64
C ASP A 85 -38.01 12.94 13.65
N SER A 86 -36.74 13.30 13.89
CA SER A 86 -35.62 12.96 13.01
C SER A 86 -35.35 11.47 12.93
N VAL A 87 -35.46 10.75 14.04
CA VAL A 87 -35.24 9.30 14.09
C VAL A 87 -36.35 8.60 13.31
N ALA A 88 -37.60 9.01 13.52
CA ALA A 88 -38.74 8.47 12.80
C ALA A 88 -38.67 8.75 11.29
N LEU A 89 -38.21 9.94 10.89
CA LEU A 89 -37.98 10.29 9.49
C LEU A 89 -36.85 9.49 8.85
N LEU A 90 -35.75 9.27 9.57
CA LEU A 90 -34.65 8.39 9.14
C LEU A 90 -35.17 6.98 8.86
N LEU A 91 -35.88 6.38 9.81
CA LEU A 91 -36.43 5.03 9.67
C LEU A 91 -37.43 4.95 8.51
N THR A 92 -38.28 5.97 8.37
CA THR A 92 -39.24 6.05 7.26
C THR A 92 -38.54 6.18 5.91
N ALA A 93 -37.44 6.94 5.84
CA ALA A 93 -36.61 7.05 4.66
C ALA A 93 -35.93 5.72 4.30
N CYS A 94 -35.71 4.81 5.25
CA CYS A 94 -35.17 3.47 5.02
C CYS A 94 -36.24 2.40 4.68
N SER A 95 -37.53 2.75 4.69
CA SER A 95 -38.63 1.81 4.44
C SER A 95 -38.50 1.09 3.08
N GLY A 96 -38.89 -0.19 3.03
CA GLY A 96 -39.06 -0.92 1.77
C GLY A 96 -40.08 -0.27 0.82
N ASN A 97 -41.03 0.52 1.34
CA ASN A 97 -42.05 1.19 0.54
C ASN A 97 -41.53 2.51 -0.06
N GLY A 98 -41.42 2.56 -1.39
CA GLY A 98 -40.96 3.76 -2.11
C GLY A 98 -41.81 5.02 -1.90
N ARG A 99 -43.12 4.89 -1.63
CA ARG A 99 -44.00 6.04 -1.36
C ARG A 99 -43.69 6.67 0.00
N LEU A 100 -43.45 5.87 1.02
CA LEU A 100 -43.07 6.35 2.35
C LEU A 100 -41.72 7.06 2.30
N ARG A 101 -40.75 6.48 1.56
CA ARG A 101 -39.46 7.12 1.32
C ARG A 101 -39.59 8.45 0.58
N GLN A 102 -40.39 8.50 -0.47
CA GLN A 102 -40.63 9.75 -1.21
C GLN A 102 -41.25 10.81 -0.30
N ARG A 103 -42.19 10.42 0.55
CA ARG A 103 -42.81 11.34 1.51
C ARG A 103 -41.80 11.82 2.56
N ALA A 104 -40.92 10.96 3.03
CA ALA A 104 -39.85 11.31 3.99
C ALA A 104 -38.86 12.32 3.40
N VAL A 105 -38.41 12.14 2.15
CA VAL A 105 -37.46 13.08 1.53
C VAL A 105 -38.04 14.46 1.28
N ASN A 106 -39.38 14.57 1.20
CA ASN A 106 -40.10 15.83 1.03
C ASN A 106 -40.50 16.48 2.37
N ALA A 107 -40.19 15.87 3.51
CA ALA A 107 -40.48 16.45 4.82
C ALA A 107 -39.55 17.66 5.08
N PRO A 108 -40.06 18.79 5.62
CA PRO A 108 -39.23 19.98 5.89
C PRO A 108 -38.02 19.70 6.80
N LEU A 109 -38.16 18.78 7.76
CA LEU A 109 -37.08 18.40 8.67
C LEU A 109 -35.93 17.68 7.95
N MET A 110 -36.19 16.93 6.87
CA MET A 110 -35.14 16.29 6.08
C MET A 110 -34.16 17.30 5.46
N VAL A 111 -34.61 18.53 5.23
CA VAL A 111 -33.78 19.61 4.68
C VAL A 111 -33.13 20.46 5.77
N SER A 112 -33.82 20.67 6.90
CA SER A 112 -33.39 21.58 7.96
C SER A 112 -32.54 20.91 9.05
N ASP A 113 -32.72 19.61 9.30
CA ASP A 113 -31.89 18.84 10.22
C ASP A 113 -30.67 18.25 9.51
N GLN A 114 -29.50 18.80 9.83
CA GLN A 114 -28.23 18.42 9.25
C GLN A 114 -27.77 17.00 9.66
N GLN A 115 -28.33 16.42 10.72
CA GLN A 115 -28.05 15.04 11.12
C GLN A 115 -28.69 14.03 10.15
N LEU A 116 -29.70 14.43 9.36
CA LEU A 116 -30.36 13.61 8.34
C LEU A 116 -29.70 13.69 6.95
N LEU A 117 -28.73 14.58 6.76
CA LEU A 117 -28.03 14.76 5.49
C LEU A 117 -27.41 13.46 4.91
N PRO A 118 -26.80 12.55 5.72
CA PRO A 118 -26.43 11.22 5.27
C PRO A 118 -27.55 10.47 4.58
N MET A 119 -28.77 10.50 5.13
CA MET A 119 -29.90 9.77 4.58
C MET A 119 -30.38 10.37 3.26
N LEU A 120 -30.38 11.69 3.16
CA LEU A 120 -30.73 12.39 1.94
C LEU A 120 -29.76 12.06 0.79
N LEU A 121 -28.46 11.93 1.07
CA LEU A 121 -27.46 11.42 0.11
C LEU A 121 -27.75 9.98 -0.34
N ILE A 122 -28.09 9.08 0.60
CA ILE A 122 -28.42 7.71 0.23
C ILE A 122 -29.67 7.67 -0.67
N ARG A 123 -30.65 8.54 -0.41
CA ARG A 123 -31.87 8.68 -1.23
C ARG A 123 -31.61 9.38 -2.57
N SER A 124 -30.59 10.22 -2.73
CA SER A 124 -30.23 10.77 -4.05
C SER A 124 -29.66 9.71 -5.02
N ALA A 125 -29.38 8.49 -4.53
CA ALA A 125 -28.98 7.34 -5.34
C ALA A 125 -30.10 6.28 -5.48
N ASP A 126 -31.35 6.61 -5.11
CA ASP A 126 -32.41 5.63 -5.01
C ASP A 126 -32.78 4.95 -6.35
N TRP A 127 -33.24 3.70 -6.25
CA TRP A 127 -33.73 2.94 -7.39
C TRP A 127 -35.10 3.46 -7.87
N ALA A 128 -35.94 3.93 -6.96
CA ALA A 128 -37.21 4.57 -7.27
C ALA A 128 -36.95 6.00 -7.75
N GLU A 129 -37.21 6.27 -9.03
CA GLU A 129 -36.97 7.58 -9.64
C GLU A 129 -37.64 8.75 -8.92
N PRO A 130 -38.92 8.67 -8.50
CA PRO A 130 -39.55 9.78 -7.77
C PRO A 130 -38.81 10.13 -6.47
N VAL A 131 -38.38 9.13 -5.70
CA VAL A 131 -37.59 9.33 -4.47
C VAL A 131 -36.27 10.02 -4.80
N ARG A 132 -35.58 9.53 -5.83
CA ARG A 132 -34.28 10.06 -6.25
C ARG A 132 -34.33 11.51 -6.67
N VAL A 133 -35.32 11.87 -7.49
CA VAL A 133 -35.49 13.24 -8.01
C VAL A 133 -35.79 14.19 -6.85
N ASP A 134 -36.72 13.84 -5.97
CA ASP A 134 -37.08 14.67 -4.84
C ASP A 134 -35.93 14.80 -3.83
N ALA A 135 -35.24 13.70 -3.52
CA ALA A 135 -34.05 13.71 -2.68
C ALA A 135 -32.93 14.58 -3.26
N THR A 136 -32.70 14.53 -4.57
CA THR A 136 -31.66 15.35 -5.22
C THR A 136 -31.99 16.84 -5.13
N ARG A 137 -33.27 17.21 -5.25
CA ARG A 137 -33.73 18.60 -5.08
C ARG A 137 -33.53 19.08 -3.65
N ALA A 138 -33.98 18.29 -2.67
CA ALA A 138 -33.84 18.59 -1.25
C ALA A 138 -32.36 18.65 -0.81
N LEU A 139 -31.52 17.77 -1.36
CA LEU A 139 -30.08 17.68 -1.04
C LEU A 139 -29.35 18.99 -1.32
N ALA A 140 -29.70 19.69 -2.41
CA ALA A 140 -29.05 20.94 -2.77
C ALA A 140 -29.24 22.01 -1.66
N SER A 141 -30.48 22.17 -1.19
CA SER A 141 -30.82 23.11 -0.11
C SER A 141 -30.20 22.69 1.22
N ALA A 142 -30.21 21.40 1.54
CA ALA A 142 -29.63 20.89 2.78
C ALA A 142 -28.10 21.09 2.82
N LEU A 143 -27.41 20.89 1.69
CA LEU A 143 -25.97 21.13 1.58
C LEU A 143 -25.60 22.62 1.66
N ASP A 144 -26.42 23.50 1.08
CA ASP A 144 -26.18 24.95 1.14
C ASP A 144 -26.34 25.49 2.59
N ALA A 145 -27.13 24.83 3.43
CA ALA A 145 -27.30 25.17 4.85
C ALA A 145 -26.39 24.39 5.82
N ALA A 146 -25.62 23.41 5.32
CA ALA A 146 -24.82 22.53 6.16
C ALA A 146 -23.63 23.26 6.78
N ASP A 147 -23.39 22.99 8.06
CA ASP A 147 -22.16 23.38 8.73
C ASP A 147 -20.98 22.48 8.31
N THR A 148 -19.80 22.78 8.86
CA THR A 148 -18.59 22.03 8.50
C THR A 148 -18.70 20.56 8.92
N ASP A 149 -19.20 20.26 10.11
CA ASP A 149 -19.22 18.88 10.63
C ASP A 149 -20.24 18.02 9.89
N ALA A 150 -21.41 18.58 9.58
CA ALA A 150 -22.43 17.93 8.76
C ALA A 150 -21.91 17.64 7.34
N LEU A 151 -21.22 18.61 6.72
CA LEU A 151 -20.65 18.39 5.40
C LEU A 151 -19.53 17.33 5.42
N MET A 152 -18.73 17.28 6.48
CA MET A 152 -17.69 16.25 6.64
C MET A 152 -18.30 14.84 6.74
N ARG A 153 -19.38 14.68 7.54
CA ARG A 153 -20.13 13.41 7.61
C ARG A 153 -20.74 13.05 6.26
N ALA A 154 -21.40 14.01 5.61
CA ALA A 154 -22.00 13.86 4.29
C ALA A 154 -20.96 13.44 3.23
N ALA A 155 -19.78 14.05 3.24
CA ALA A 155 -18.68 13.70 2.35
C ALA A 155 -18.20 12.26 2.57
N GLY A 156 -18.09 11.82 3.82
CA GLY A 156 -17.75 10.44 4.12
C GLY A 156 -18.74 9.46 3.50
N VAL A 157 -20.05 9.74 3.65
CA VAL A 157 -21.13 8.88 3.13
C VAL A 157 -21.17 8.88 1.61
N ALA A 158 -21.07 10.05 0.98
CA ALA A 158 -20.97 10.18 -0.48
C ALA A 158 -19.78 9.38 -1.04
N MET A 159 -18.62 9.47 -0.37
CA MET A 159 -17.43 8.71 -0.77
C MET A 159 -17.55 7.20 -0.50
N ALA A 160 -18.29 6.78 0.52
CA ALA A 160 -18.57 5.37 0.80
C ALA A 160 -19.49 4.73 -0.24
N MET A 161 -20.38 5.52 -0.85
CA MET A 161 -21.33 5.08 -1.87
C MET A 161 -20.90 5.36 -3.31
N ARG A 162 -19.70 5.90 -3.54
CA ARG A 162 -19.20 6.30 -4.87
C ARG A 162 -19.30 5.21 -5.93
N ASP A 163 -19.12 3.95 -5.54
CA ASP A 163 -19.12 2.80 -6.46
C ASP A 163 -20.54 2.27 -6.74
N TRP A 164 -21.59 2.90 -6.19
CA TRP A 164 -22.97 2.56 -6.51
C TRP A 164 -23.33 3.09 -7.90
N ARG A 165 -24.21 2.39 -8.63
CA ARG A 165 -24.65 2.75 -10.01
C ARG A 165 -25.13 4.21 -10.17
N ARG A 166 -25.49 4.88 -9.07
CA ARG A 166 -25.98 6.27 -9.03
C ARG A 166 -25.31 7.12 -7.94
N GLY A 167 -24.18 6.67 -7.41
CA GLY A 167 -23.46 7.32 -6.29
C GLY A 167 -22.70 8.58 -6.71
N ASP A 168 -22.30 8.69 -7.98
CA ASP A 168 -21.50 9.82 -8.49
C ASP A 168 -22.19 11.17 -8.30
N ASN A 169 -23.53 11.23 -8.38
CA ASN A 169 -24.30 12.46 -8.16
C ASN A 169 -24.15 12.97 -6.72
N ALA A 170 -24.09 12.07 -5.74
CA ALA A 170 -23.90 12.43 -4.33
C ALA A 170 -22.50 13.01 -4.11
N VAL A 171 -21.47 12.40 -4.72
CA VAL A 171 -20.09 12.90 -4.68
C VAL A 171 -20.00 14.27 -5.34
N ALA A 172 -20.64 14.46 -6.50
CA ALA A 172 -20.66 15.74 -7.21
C ALA A 172 -21.35 16.84 -6.40
N ALA A 173 -22.47 16.54 -5.74
CA ALA A 173 -23.19 17.49 -4.90
C ALA A 173 -22.36 17.95 -3.68
N VAL A 174 -21.71 17.02 -2.98
CA VAL A 174 -20.80 17.36 -1.88
C VAL A 174 -19.59 18.14 -2.38
N ALA A 175 -19.01 17.76 -3.53
CA ALA A 175 -17.90 18.49 -4.11
C ALA A 175 -18.30 19.95 -4.40
N GLU A 176 -19.50 20.17 -4.94
CA GLU A 176 -20.06 21.50 -5.18
C GLU A 176 -20.30 22.28 -3.88
N ALA A 177 -20.77 21.63 -2.82
CA ALA A 177 -20.89 22.26 -1.50
C ALA A 177 -19.51 22.73 -0.98
N PHE A 178 -18.46 21.90 -1.12
CA PHE A 178 -17.09 22.33 -0.83
C PHE A 178 -16.58 23.46 -1.75
N ARG A 179 -17.18 23.67 -2.93
CA ARG A 179 -16.86 24.82 -3.79
C ARG A 179 -17.38 26.13 -3.23
N LYS A 180 -18.63 26.12 -2.76
CA LYS A 180 -19.36 27.32 -2.31
C LYS A 180 -18.97 27.78 -0.90
N LEU A 181 -18.62 26.84 -0.02
CA LEU A 181 -18.36 27.14 1.39
C LEU A 181 -17.01 27.82 1.65
N SER A 182 -16.86 28.30 2.88
CA SER A 182 -15.68 29.04 3.33
C SER A 182 -14.36 28.28 3.10
N PRO A 183 -13.24 28.97 2.84
CA PRO A 183 -11.91 28.36 2.78
C PRO A 183 -11.52 27.56 4.05
N GLY A 184 -12.11 27.90 5.21
CA GLY A 184 -11.89 27.21 6.48
C GLY A 184 -12.44 25.78 6.50
N THR A 185 -13.64 25.57 5.94
CA THR A 185 -14.27 24.24 5.81
C THR A 185 -13.41 23.33 4.93
N LEU A 186 -12.99 23.81 3.75
CA LEU A 186 -12.14 23.03 2.84
C LEU A 186 -10.76 22.72 3.45
N THR A 187 -10.22 23.62 4.26
CA THR A 187 -8.96 23.39 4.99
C THR A 187 -9.13 22.32 6.07
N THR A 188 -10.25 22.33 6.80
CA THR A 188 -10.60 21.28 7.77
C THR A 188 -10.73 19.93 7.06
N ALA A 189 -11.42 19.89 5.91
CA ALA A 189 -11.60 18.67 5.14
C ALA A 189 -10.27 18.05 4.65
N ARG A 190 -9.31 18.88 4.23
CA ARG A 190 -7.95 18.42 3.87
C ARG A 190 -7.14 17.87 5.03
N LYS A 191 -7.53 18.14 6.28
CA LYS A 191 -6.88 17.61 7.49
C LYS A 191 -7.61 16.40 8.08
N SER A 192 -8.75 16.00 7.50
CA SER A 192 -9.57 14.89 7.98
C SER A 192 -8.80 13.57 8.04
N ASP A 193 -9.00 12.77 9.08
CA ASP A 193 -8.48 11.41 9.16
C ASP A 193 -9.26 10.41 8.28
N ASP A 194 -10.45 10.80 7.80
CA ASP A 194 -11.16 10.08 6.74
C ASP A 194 -10.46 10.34 5.40
N LEU A 195 -9.63 9.39 4.98
CA LEU A 195 -8.84 9.48 3.73
C LEU A 195 -9.69 9.76 2.48
N PRO A 196 -10.83 9.08 2.24
CA PRO A 196 -11.75 9.46 1.17
C PRO A 196 -12.17 10.93 1.19
N VAL A 197 -12.55 11.49 2.35
CA VAL A 197 -12.94 12.90 2.46
C VAL A 197 -11.75 13.82 2.22
N ARG A 198 -10.59 13.51 2.82
CA ARG A 198 -9.33 14.24 2.61
C ARG A 198 -9.01 14.34 1.12
N ARG A 199 -9.06 13.21 0.40
CA ARG A 199 -8.76 13.13 -1.04
C ARG A 199 -9.77 13.92 -1.89
N LEU A 200 -11.06 13.88 -1.54
CA LEU A 200 -12.07 14.69 -2.22
C LEU A 200 -11.76 16.19 -2.03
N ALA A 201 -11.46 16.60 -0.80
CA ALA A 201 -11.10 17.98 -0.48
C ALA A 201 -9.86 18.46 -1.25
N TYR A 202 -8.82 17.63 -1.38
CA TYR A 202 -7.65 17.97 -2.19
C TYR A 202 -7.98 18.16 -3.67
N ARG A 203 -8.84 17.31 -4.25
CA ARG A 203 -9.28 17.49 -5.66
C ARG A 203 -9.99 18.81 -5.86
N VAL A 204 -10.90 19.16 -4.95
CA VAL A 204 -11.67 20.41 -4.98
C VAL A 204 -10.77 21.62 -4.76
N TRP A 205 -9.81 21.53 -3.84
CA TRP A 205 -8.85 22.60 -3.56
C TRP A 205 -7.92 22.90 -4.75
N LEU A 206 -7.49 21.86 -5.47
CA LEU A 206 -6.57 21.98 -6.61
C LEU A 206 -7.26 22.33 -7.93
N GLU A 207 -8.56 22.62 -7.92
CA GLU A 207 -9.25 23.16 -9.08
C GLU A 207 -8.63 24.50 -9.52
N PRO A 208 -8.60 24.81 -10.83
CA PRO A 208 -7.99 26.03 -11.36
C PRO A 208 -8.51 27.30 -10.65
N GLY A 209 -7.59 28.16 -10.23
CA GLY A 209 -7.91 29.46 -9.62
C GLY A 209 -8.30 29.44 -8.14
N ARG A 210 -8.28 28.28 -7.46
CA ARG A 210 -8.70 28.18 -6.05
C ARG A 210 -7.54 28.12 -5.05
N ALA A 211 -6.51 27.34 -5.35
CA ALA A 211 -5.37 27.20 -4.47
C ALA A 211 -4.32 28.30 -4.70
N ASP A 212 -3.80 28.86 -3.62
CA ASP A 212 -2.56 29.62 -3.65
C ASP A 212 -1.40 28.69 -4.08
N PRO A 213 -0.64 29.03 -5.15
CA PRO A 213 0.47 28.21 -5.62
C PRO A 213 1.52 27.91 -4.55
N ALA A 214 1.79 28.84 -3.63
CA ALA A 214 2.76 28.59 -2.56
C ALA A 214 2.26 27.51 -1.59
N ALA A 215 0.99 27.58 -1.20
CA ALA A 215 0.36 26.53 -0.39
C ALA A 215 0.35 25.14 -1.08
N VAL A 216 0.20 25.07 -2.42
CA VAL A 216 0.31 23.80 -3.16
C VAL A 216 1.72 23.21 -3.09
N VAL A 217 2.75 24.04 -3.21
CA VAL A 217 4.15 23.62 -3.06
C VAL A 217 4.42 23.10 -1.65
N GLU A 218 3.95 23.78 -0.61
CA GLU A 218 4.08 23.28 0.77
C GLU A 218 3.39 21.92 0.95
N ALA A 219 2.16 21.77 0.43
CA ALA A 219 1.44 20.50 0.49
C ALA A 219 2.18 19.37 -0.25
N ALA A 220 2.77 19.66 -1.42
CA ALA A 220 3.58 18.70 -2.16
C ALA A 220 4.82 18.21 -1.37
N LEU A 221 5.39 19.09 -0.52
CA LEU A 221 6.56 18.79 0.30
C LEU A 221 6.24 18.09 1.64
N ALA A 222 5.05 18.34 2.19
CA ALA A 222 4.70 17.93 3.55
C ALA A 222 3.68 16.77 3.62
N GLU A 223 2.70 16.70 2.71
CA GLU A 223 1.56 15.78 2.79
C GLU A 223 1.99 14.31 2.89
N HIS A 224 1.30 13.57 3.74
CA HIS A 224 1.62 12.18 4.09
C HIS A 224 0.78 11.17 3.30
N ASP A 225 -0.48 11.48 2.97
CA ASP A 225 -1.27 10.64 2.07
C ASP A 225 -0.68 10.70 0.66
N ASN A 226 -0.25 9.56 0.14
CA ASN A 226 0.44 9.48 -1.14
C ASN A 226 -0.42 9.97 -2.32
N ILE A 227 -1.74 9.79 -2.28
CA ILE A 227 -2.65 10.28 -3.33
C ILE A 227 -2.76 11.80 -3.27
N CYS A 228 -3.06 12.36 -2.09
CA CYS A 228 -3.15 13.81 -1.91
C CYS A 228 -1.83 14.52 -2.27
N GLN A 229 -0.69 13.97 -1.83
CA GLN A 229 0.62 14.48 -2.21
C GLN A 229 0.76 14.46 -3.73
N SER A 230 0.48 13.33 -4.38
CA SER A 230 0.63 13.19 -5.83
C SER A 230 -0.16 14.25 -6.60
N LEU A 231 -1.40 14.51 -6.18
CA LEU A 231 -2.21 15.59 -6.76
C LEU A 231 -1.53 16.96 -6.60
N CYS A 232 -0.94 17.24 -5.44
CA CYS A 232 -0.22 18.50 -5.20
C CYS A 232 1.06 18.62 -6.04
N VAL A 233 1.82 17.53 -6.18
CA VAL A 233 3.03 17.52 -7.02
C VAL A 233 2.65 17.78 -8.46
N ASP A 234 1.67 17.04 -9.00
CA ASP A 234 1.22 17.20 -10.39
C ASP A 234 0.75 18.65 -10.64
N ALA A 235 0.01 19.24 -9.70
CA ALA A 235 -0.45 20.63 -9.78
C ALA A 235 0.70 21.64 -9.69
N ALA A 236 1.60 21.49 -8.71
CA ALA A 236 2.74 22.38 -8.50
C ALA A 236 3.70 22.37 -9.70
N ILE A 237 4.04 21.17 -10.21
CA ILE A 237 4.93 21.01 -11.36
C ILE A 237 4.31 21.59 -12.62
N ARG A 238 3.02 21.31 -12.88
CA ARG A 238 2.32 21.86 -14.05
C ARG A 238 2.29 23.39 -14.03
N ALA A 239 1.95 23.98 -12.88
CA ALA A 239 1.91 25.43 -12.74
C ALA A 239 3.31 26.04 -12.88
N ALA A 240 4.32 25.50 -12.19
CA ALA A 240 5.68 26.01 -12.25
C ALA A 240 6.31 25.86 -13.64
N ALA A 241 6.06 24.76 -14.36
CA ALA A 241 6.55 24.57 -15.72
C ALA A 241 5.84 25.51 -16.72
N GLY A 242 4.51 25.68 -16.58
CA GLY A 242 3.73 26.61 -17.42
C GLY A 242 4.20 28.06 -17.29
N ASP A 243 4.41 28.51 -16.05
CA ASP A 243 4.89 29.86 -15.73
C ASP A 243 6.41 30.00 -15.80
N ARG A 244 7.13 28.94 -16.17
CA ARG A 244 8.60 28.87 -16.21
C ARG A 244 9.29 29.28 -14.89
N ARG A 245 8.68 28.97 -13.74
CA ARG A 245 9.22 29.25 -12.39
C ARG A 245 10.31 28.26 -11.99
N ARG A 246 11.53 28.56 -12.43
CA ARG A 246 12.74 27.76 -12.14
C ARG A 246 13.00 27.59 -10.65
N ASP A 247 12.93 28.68 -9.88
CA ASP A 247 13.15 28.72 -8.43
C ASP A 247 12.24 27.73 -7.66
N THR A 248 10.97 27.65 -8.08
CA THR A 248 9.99 26.73 -7.49
C THR A 248 10.37 25.27 -7.77
N LEU A 249 10.77 24.96 -9.00
CA LEU A 249 11.19 23.60 -9.36
C LEU A 249 12.52 23.22 -8.68
N GLU A 250 13.48 24.14 -8.58
CA GLU A 250 14.73 23.94 -7.84
C GLU A 250 14.47 23.66 -6.36
N ARG A 251 13.54 24.38 -5.74
CA ARG A 251 13.09 24.11 -4.36
C ARG A 251 12.56 22.68 -4.20
N LEU A 252 11.78 22.19 -5.17
CA LEU A 252 11.21 20.84 -5.14
C LEU A 252 12.27 19.72 -5.33
N LEU A 253 13.45 20.03 -5.89
CA LEU A 253 14.57 19.07 -5.92
C LEU A 253 15.09 18.72 -4.52
N GLY A 254 14.89 19.58 -3.52
CA GLY A 254 15.25 19.32 -2.11
C GLY A 254 14.27 18.41 -1.37
N ALA A 255 13.18 17.98 -2.01
CA ALA A 255 12.12 17.23 -1.34
C ALA A 255 12.59 15.86 -0.81
N ARG A 256 12.08 15.48 0.37
CA ARG A 256 12.36 14.14 0.96
C ARG A 256 11.91 12.98 0.05
N PHE A 257 10.88 13.23 -0.76
CA PHE A 257 10.21 12.24 -1.59
C PHE A 257 10.83 12.13 -2.99
N ALA A 258 11.16 10.91 -3.40
CA ALA A 258 11.82 10.65 -4.68
C ALA A 258 10.98 11.11 -5.89
N ARG A 259 9.65 10.89 -5.85
CA ARG A 259 8.74 11.31 -6.92
C ARG A 259 8.81 12.82 -7.17
N VAL A 260 8.75 13.61 -6.09
CA VAL A 260 8.81 15.08 -6.16
C VAL A 260 10.10 15.53 -6.84
N ARG A 261 11.25 14.99 -6.43
CA ARG A 261 12.56 15.33 -7.03
C ARG A 261 12.63 14.97 -8.52
N GLY A 262 12.14 13.78 -8.90
CA GLY A 262 12.12 13.33 -10.29
C GLY A 262 11.23 14.21 -11.17
N GLU A 263 10.01 14.52 -10.73
CA GLU A 263 9.09 15.36 -11.50
C GLU A 263 9.53 16.82 -11.56
N ALA A 264 10.13 17.35 -10.49
CA ALA A 264 10.76 18.66 -10.48
C ALA A 264 11.89 18.77 -11.49
N LEU A 265 12.74 17.73 -11.58
CA LEU A 265 13.79 17.68 -12.58
C LEU A 265 13.23 17.59 -14.01
N ALA A 266 12.17 16.81 -14.23
CA ALA A 266 11.49 16.76 -15.52
C ALA A 266 10.91 18.13 -15.91
N GLY A 267 10.30 18.84 -14.96
CA GLY A 267 9.85 20.22 -15.15
C GLY A 267 11.01 21.17 -15.53
N LEU A 268 12.16 21.08 -14.85
CA LEU A 268 13.34 21.89 -15.17
C LEU A 268 13.84 21.63 -16.59
N VAL A 269 13.89 20.36 -17.00
CA VAL A 269 14.25 19.99 -18.37
C VAL A 269 13.26 20.58 -19.38
N GLN A 270 11.95 20.52 -19.10
CA GLN A 270 10.90 21.09 -19.95
C GLN A 270 11.08 22.59 -20.18
N ILE A 271 11.50 23.33 -19.14
CA ILE A 271 11.71 24.79 -19.23
C ILE A 271 13.15 25.18 -19.64
N GLY A 272 13.97 24.22 -20.07
CA GLY A 272 15.30 24.48 -20.66
C GLY A 272 16.49 24.43 -19.70
N HIS A 273 16.35 23.79 -18.53
CA HIS A 273 17.40 23.66 -17.52
C HIS A 273 17.83 22.20 -17.25
N PRO A 274 18.24 21.43 -18.28
CA PRO A 274 18.58 20.01 -18.10
C PRO A 274 19.83 19.76 -17.25
N LYS A 275 20.75 20.74 -17.17
CA LYS A 275 21.97 20.65 -16.34
C LYS A 275 21.69 20.51 -14.84
N ALA A 276 20.48 20.84 -14.37
CA ALA A 276 20.08 20.62 -12.98
C ALA A 276 20.16 19.14 -12.55
N GLY A 277 20.09 18.21 -13.52
CA GLY A 277 20.17 16.77 -13.25
C GLY A 277 21.50 16.33 -12.64
N GLU A 278 22.57 17.09 -12.84
CA GLU A 278 23.89 16.76 -12.30
C GLU A 278 23.87 16.59 -10.78
N SER A 279 23.17 17.48 -10.08
CA SER A 279 23.02 17.44 -8.60
C SER A 279 22.29 16.19 -8.09
N LEU A 280 21.53 15.51 -8.95
CA LEU A 280 20.71 14.35 -8.62
C LEU A 280 21.29 13.03 -9.15
N LEU A 281 22.45 13.05 -9.81
CA LEU A 281 23.19 11.84 -10.17
C LEU A 281 23.51 10.97 -8.93
N PRO A 282 23.97 11.49 -7.78
CA PRO A 282 24.22 10.67 -6.60
C PRO A 282 22.95 10.34 -5.79
N ASP A 283 21.75 10.57 -6.33
CA ASP A 283 20.51 10.34 -5.57
C ASP A 283 20.37 8.88 -5.12
N ARG A 284 19.81 8.67 -3.94
CA ARG A 284 19.54 7.34 -3.37
C ARG A 284 18.51 6.52 -4.15
N SER A 285 17.61 7.18 -4.89
CA SER A 285 16.53 6.55 -5.65
C SER A 285 16.96 6.27 -7.08
N ALA A 286 16.84 5.01 -7.51
CA ALA A 286 17.12 4.62 -8.90
C ALA A 286 16.25 5.37 -9.91
N ALA A 287 14.98 5.63 -9.59
CA ALA A 287 14.10 6.40 -10.47
C ALA A 287 14.58 7.85 -10.66
N VAL A 288 15.08 8.49 -9.59
CA VAL A 288 15.61 9.86 -9.67
C VAL A 288 16.91 9.89 -10.45
N ARG A 289 17.82 8.92 -10.23
CA ARG A 289 19.03 8.80 -11.04
C ARG A 289 18.74 8.56 -12.51
N ALA A 290 17.74 7.75 -12.84
CA ALA A 290 17.31 7.54 -14.23
C ALA A 290 16.81 8.84 -14.87
N THR A 291 16.02 9.64 -14.15
CA THR A 291 15.62 10.98 -14.62
C THR A 291 16.82 11.93 -14.73
N ALA A 292 17.77 11.87 -13.80
CA ALA A 292 19.01 12.65 -13.85
C ALA A 292 19.86 12.31 -15.07
N GLN A 293 20.10 11.03 -15.32
CA GLN A 293 20.84 10.56 -16.50
C GLN A 293 20.13 10.95 -17.80
N TRP A 294 18.79 10.89 -17.85
CA TRP A 294 18.02 11.41 -18.97
C TRP A 294 18.19 12.93 -19.15
N ALA A 295 18.17 13.70 -18.06
CA ALA A 295 18.40 15.14 -18.09
C ALA A 295 19.83 15.47 -18.59
N MET A 296 20.84 14.75 -18.13
CA MET A 296 22.23 14.89 -18.61
C MET A 296 22.33 14.62 -20.12
N ARG A 297 21.72 13.55 -20.61
CA ARG A 297 21.64 13.28 -22.06
C ARG A 297 20.97 14.42 -22.82
N ARG A 298 19.91 15.03 -22.26
CA ARG A 298 19.23 16.18 -22.87
C ARG A 298 20.10 17.44 -22.86
N ALA A 299 21.06 17.55 -21.94
CA ALA A 299 22.08 18.59 -21.93
C ALA A 299 23.28 18.30 -22.87
N GLY A 300 23.29 17.14 -23.56
CA GLY A 300 24.41 16.69 -24.39
C GLY A 300 25.63 16.23 -23.59
N LEU A 301 25.43 15.80 -22.34
CA LEU A 301 26.49 15.39 -21.41
C LEU A 301 26.41 13.89 -21.13
N ASP A 302 27.58 13.25 -21.03
CA ASP A 302 27.68 11.84 -20.66
C ASP A 302 27.59 11.66 -19.14
N SER A 303 26.69 10.78 -18.70
CA SER A 303 26.50 10.53 -17.27
C SER A 303 27.60 9.65 -16.68
N GLY A 304 28.16 8.71 -17.46
CA GLY A 304 29.23 7.82 -17.03
C GLY A 304 30.49 8.61 -16.71
N ASP A 305 30.90 9.53 -17.59
CA ASP A 305 32.00 10.45 -17.36
C ASP A 305 31.80 11.24 -16.07
N ARG A 306 30.59 11.76 -15.85
CA ARG A 306 30.33 12.52 -14.63
C ARG A 306 30.38 11.66 -13.37
N TYR A 307 29.89 10.42 -13.40
CA TYR A 307 30.04 9.50 -12.28
C TYR A 307 31.51 9.15 -12.02
N ARG A 308 32.33 8.97 -13.05
CA ARG A 308 33.79 8.72 -12.92
C ARG A 308 34.48 9.88 -12.22
N GLU A 309 34.16 11.12 -12.59
CA GLU A 309 34.69 12.32 -11.92
C GLU A 309 34.21 12.40 -10.45
N MET A 310 32.93 12.13 -10.20
CA MET A 310 32.36 12.14 -8.85
C MET A 310 33.04 11.12 -7.94
N LEU A 311 33.35 9.91 -8.42
CA LEU A 311 34.06 8.89 -7.62
C LEU A 311 35.38 9.38 -7.03
N LEU A 312 36.03 10.39 -7.63
CA LEU A 312 37.30 10.93 -7.15
C LEU A 312 37.14 11.92 -5.98
N SER A 313 35.94 12.42 -5.71
CA SER A 313 35.73 13.60 -4.86
C SER A 313 34.52 13.54 -3.92
N VAL A 314 33.58 12.62 -4.16
CA VAL A 314 32.39 12.48 -3.31
C VAL A 314 32.71 11.87 -1.96
N ASP A 315 31.99 12.31 -0.94
CA ASP A 315 32.04 11.69 0.38
C ASP A 315 31.27 10.35 0.42
N ASP A 316 31.47 9.59 1.50
CA ASP A 316 30.80 8.30 1.72
C ASP A 316 29.26 8.39 1.75
N SER A 317 28.67 9.57 1.98
CA SER A 317 27.21 9.73 2.04
C SER A 317 26.59 9.67 0.65
N GLN A 318 27.31 10.17 -0.35
CA GLN A 318 26.92 10.17 -1.76
C GLN A 318 27.50 8.99 -2.55
N LEU A 319 28.63 8.42 -2.10
CA LEU A 319 29.36 7.35 -2.77
C LEU A 319 28.48 6.19 -3.22
N ARG A 320 27.53 5.77 -2.38
CA ARG A 320 26.59 4.71 -2.74
C ARG A 320 25.75 5.06 -3.98
N GLY A 321 25.21 6.27 -4.03
CA GLY A 321 24.42 6.73 -5.18
C GLY A 321 25.24 6.81 -6.45
N VAL A 322 26.50 7.26 -6.34
CA VAL A 322 27.48 7.31 -7.44
C VAL A 322 27.80 5.92 -7.97
N LEU A 323 28.12 4.96 -7.10
CA LEU A 323 28.38 3.56 -7.50
C LEU A 323 27.16 2.94 -8.18
N ALA A 324 25.96 3.16 -7.63
CA ALA A 324 24.73 2.65 -8.19
C ALA A 324 24.46 3.24 -9.59
N GLY A 325 24.67 4.55 -9.74
CA GLY A 325 24.50 5.27 -11.00
C GLY A 325 25.54 4.86 -12.05
N LEU A 326 26.81 4.71 -11.68
CA LEU A 326 27.84 4.19 -12.59
C LEU A 326 27.51 2.76 -13.01
N GLY A 327 27.05 1.91 -12.09
CA GLY A 327 26.57 0.56 -12.43
C GLY A 327 25.33 0.52 -13.33
N GLU A 328 24.62 1.64 -13.52
CA GLU A 328 23.42 1.74 -14.38
C GLU A 328 23.74 2.19 -15.80
N CYS A 329 24.77 3.01 -16.00
CA CYS A 329 25.09 3.60 -17.30
C CYS A 329 26.57 3.48 -17.74
N GLY A 330 27.43 2.94 -16.89
CA GLY A 330 28.85 2.73 -17.17
C GLY A 330 29.11 1.56 -18.13
N THR A 331 30.39 1.32 -18.41
CA THR A 331 30.86 0.26 -19.31
C THR A 331 31.64 -0.82 -18.55
N THR A 332 32.02 -1.89 -19.23
CA THR A 332 32.88 -2.95 -18.66
C THR A 332 34.20 -2.39 -18.12
N ASP A 333 34.72 -1.30 -18.69
CA ASP A 333 35.96 -0.65 -18.24
C ASP A 333 35.82 0.01 -16.85
N ASP A 334 34.59 0.24 -16.40
CA ASP A 334 34.30 0.77 -15.06
C ASP A 334 34.29 -0.33 -13.99
N ALA A 335 34.25 -1.61 -14.38
CA ALA A 335 34.21 -2.73 -13.45
C ALA A 335 35.41 -2.73 -12.49
N GLU A 336 36.62 -2.48 -12.99
CA GLU A 336 37.81 -2.42 -12.14
C GLU A 336 37.77 -1.25 -11.14
N ARG A 337 37.20 -0.11 -11.54
CA ARG A 337 37.05 1.06 -10.68
C ARG A 337 36.11 0.75 -9.51
N VAL A 338 34.97 0.13 -9.79
CA VAL A 338 34.00 -0.23 -8.73
C VAL A 338 34.52 -1.35 -7.83
N CYS A 339 35.43 -2.21 -8.30
CA CYS A 339 36.09 -3.23 -7.48
C CYS A 339 36.89 -2.63 -6.31
N GLY A 340 37.43 -1.42 -6.47
CA GLY A 340 38.15 -0.72 -5.39
C GLY A 340 37.30 -0.48 -4.13
N TYR A 341 35.97 -0.56 -4.24
CA TYR A 341 35.02 -0.33 -3.15
C TYR A 341 34.50 -1.61 -2.50
N LEU A 342 34.93 -2.79 -2.95
CA LEU A 342 34.56 -4.07 -2.34
C LEU A 342 35.11 -4.20 -0.91
N GLY A 343 36.22 -3.51 -0.58
CA GLY A 343 36.81 -3.48 0.76
C GLY A 343 36.37 -2.32 1.65
N HIS A 344 35.38 -1.54 1.25
CA HIS A 344 34.99 -0.31 1.96
C HIS A 344 34.42 -0.59 3.37
N ASP A 345 34.71 0.28 4.36
CA ASP A 345 34.28 0.08 5.76
C ASP A 345 32.76 -0.06 5.91
N ARG A 346 32.00 0.78 5.21
CA ARG A 346 30.53 0.78 5.22
C ARG A 346 29.94 -0.41 4.43
N PRO A 347 29.16 -1.32 5.05
CA PRO A 347 28.58 -2.48 4.35
C PRO A 347 27.63 -2.12 3.21
N ARG A 348 26.93 -0.98 3.29
CA ARG A 348 26.05 -0.50 2.22
C ARG A 348 26.81 -0.09 0.97
N VAL A 349 28.06 0.37 1.09
CA VAL A 349 28.92 0.71 -0.03
C VAL A 349 29.45 -0.58 -0.67
N ARG A 350 29.95 -1.53 0.13
CA ARG A 350 30.37 -2.86 -0.36
C ARG A 350 29.26 -3.58 -1.13
N ALA A 351 28.04 -3.61 -0.57
CA ALA A 351 26.90 -4.24 -1.23
C ALA A 351 26.56 -3.58 -2.58
N GLU A 352 26.64 -2.25 -2.66
CA GLU A 352 26.42 -1.53 -3.92
C GLU A 352 27.57 -1.74 -4.91
N ALA A 353 28.82 -1.85 -4.44
CA ALA A 353 29.97 -2.20 -5.27
C ALA A 353 29.80 -3.59 -5.90
N VAL A 354 29.40 -4.60 -5.12
CA VAL A 354 29.06 -5.95 -5.65
C VAL A 354 27.99 -5.87 -6.73
N ARG A 355 26.93 -5.09 -6.47
CA ARG A 355 25.85 -4.90 -7.44
C ARG A 355 26.34 -4.21 -8.71
N ALA A 356 27.20 -3.19 -8.60
CA ALA A 356 27.77 -2.48 -9.72
C ALA A 356 28.70 -3.37 -10.54
N VAL A 357 29.60 -4.14 -9.90
CA VAL A 357 30.45 -5.15 -10.55
C VAL A 357 29.60 -6.09 -11.40
N ARG A 358 28.53 -6.65 -10.82
CA ARG A 358 27.61 -7.54 -11.55
C ARG A 358 26.98 -6.87 -12.78
N ARG A 359 26.48 -5.64 -12.63
CA ARG A 359 25.80 -4.92 -13.73
C ARG A 359 26.74 -4.55 -14.86
N LEU A 360 27.99 -4.23 -14.53
CA LEU A 360 29.04 -3.85 -15.49
C LEU A 360 29.72 -5.07 -16.13
N GLY A 361 29.32 -6.30 -15.80
CA GLY A 361 29.97 -7.51 -16.31
C GLY A 361 31.39 -7.70 -15.79
N GLY A 362 31.66 -7.24 -14.56
CA GLY A 362 32.96 -7.29 -13.93
C GLY A 362 33.38 -8.65 -13.38
N PRO A 363 34.61 -8.74 -12.85
CA PRO A 363 35.21 -9.97 -12.34
C PRO A 363 34.45 -10.53 -11.12
N LEU A 364 33.67 -11.61 -11.33
CA LEU A 364 32.87 -12.26 -10.28
C LEU A 364 33.72 -13.07 -9.29
N ASP A 365 34.95 -13.44 -9.65
CA ASP A 365 35.95 -14.02 -8.76
C ASP A 365 36.23 -13.08 -7.57
N LYS A 366 36.40 -11.78 -7.81
CA LYS A 366 36.59 -10.79 -6.71
C LYS A 366 35.38 -10.64 -5.79
N VAL A 367 34.17 -10.93 -6.31
CA VAL A 367 32.93 -10.90 -5.53
C VAL A 367 32.74 -12.19 -4.74
N THR A 368 33.33 -13.29 -5.21
CA THR A 368 33.15 -14.63 -4.63
C THR A 368 33.64 -14.69 -3.18
N ASP A 369 34.78 -14.08 -2.88
CA ASP A 369 35.37 -14.06 -1.54
C ASP A 369 34.47 -13.36 -0.50
N MET A 370 33.58 -12.48 -0.96
CA MET A 370 32.67 -11.72 -0.11
C MET A 370 31.45 -12.51 0.35
N ILE A 371 31.32 -13.79 -0.02
CA ILE A 371 30.25 -14.68 0.48
C ILE A 371 30.30 -14.83 2.02
N THR A 372 31.48 -14.59 2.61
CA THR A 372 31.73 -14.62 4.06
C THR A 372 31.62 -13.25 4.73
N ASP A 373 31.19 -12.20 4.02
CA ASP A 373 31.11 -10.86 4.59
C ASP A 373 30.25 -10.86 5.87
N PRO A 374 30.70 -10.18 6.95
CA PRO A 374 29.97 -10.17 8.22
C PRO A 374 28.59 -9.53 8.11
N ALA A 375 28.35 -8.68 7.11
CA ALA A 375 27.09 -7.99 6.91
C ALA A 375 26.14 -8.76 5.96
N PRO A 376 24.93 -9.15 6.41
CA PRO A 376 23.97 -9.88 5.58
C PRO A 376 23.54 -9.15 4.29
N ILE A 377 23.62 -7.81 4.26
CA ILE A 377 23.28 -7.02 3.07
C ILE A 377 24.28 -7.24 1.93
N VAL A 378 25.55 -7.48 2.24
CA VAL A 378 26.60 -7.73 1.25
C VAL A 378 26.43 -9.13 0.67
N VAL A 379 26.31 -10.14 1.55
CA VAL A 379 26.12 -11.54 1.15
C VAL A 379 24.87 -11.72 0.28
N ARG A 380 23.81 -10.94 0.51
CA ARG A 380 22.63 -10.93 -0.37
C ARG A 380 22.95 -10.50 -1.80
N GLU A 381 23.75 -9.46 -1.97
CA GLU A 381 24.13 -8.98 -3.31
C GLU A 381 25.15 -9.92 -3.96
N VAL A 382 26.05 -10.53 -3.17
CA VAL A 382 26.97 -11.59 -3.63
C VAL A 382 26.19 -12.78 -4.18
N LEU A 383 25.22 -13.29 -3.42
CA LEU A 383 24.33 -14.36 -3.87
C LEU A 383 23.63 -13.97 -5.17
N ALA A 384 23.14 -12.74 -5.28
CA ALA A 384 22.47 -12.26 -6.48
C ALA A 384 23.44 -12.11 -7.69
N ALA A 385 24.75 -11.97 -7.46
CA ALA A 385 25.76 -11.92 -8.51
C ALA A 385 26.24 -13.30 -8.96
N LEU A 386 26.25 -14.27 -8.06
CA LEU A 386 26.72 -15.62 -8.34
C LEU A 386 25.63 -16.58 -8.82
N ARG A 387 24.35 -16.20 -8.70
CA ARG A 387 23.24 -16.97 -9.29
C ARG A 387 23.46 -17.19 -10.79
N GLY A 388 23.38 -18.45 -11.20
CA GLY A 388 23.61 -18.86 -12.59
C GLY A 388 25.09 -19.00 -12.96
N GLN A 389 26.02 -18.95 -12.00
CA GLN A 389 27.45 -19.17 -12.22
C GLN A 389 27.88 -20.55 -11.68
N PRO A 390 27.79 -21.63 -12.49
CA PRO A 390 27.97 -22.99 -12.02
C PRO A 390 29.39 -23.32 -11.52
N GLY A 391 30.39 -22.47 -11.78
CA GLY A 391 31.77 -22.63 -11.28
C GLY A 391 32.16 -21.77 -10.08
N LEU A 392 31.31 -20.84 -9.62
CA LEU A 392 31.68 -19.86 -8.59
C LEU A 392 30.68 -19.81 -7.43
N PRO A 393 31.16 -19.73 -6.17
CA PRO A 393 32.43 -20.28 -5.69
C PRO A 393 32.58 -21.78 -6.00
N PRO A 394 33.80 -22.34 -5.88
CA PRO A 394 34.01 -23.78 -5.91
C PRO A 394 33.07 -24.51 -4.94
N THR A 395 32.52 -25.65 -5.37
CA THR A 395 31.54 -26.42 -4.59
C THR A 395 32.08 -26.84 -3.22
N ASP A 396 33.37 -27.21 -3.12
CA ASP A 396 33.99 -27.60 -1.85
C ASP A 396 34.01 -26.45 -0.82
N LEU A 397 34.19 -25.21 -1.29
CA LEU A 397 34.09 -24.04 -0.42
C LEU A 397 32.67 -23.89 0.12
N LEU A 398 31.65 -24.09 -0.72
CA LEU A 398 30.24 -23.99 -0.29
C LEU A 398 29.90 -25.01 0.79
N TRP A 399 30.40 -26.24 0.67
CA TRP A 399 30.23 -27.26 1.70
C TRP A 399 30.86 -26.85 3.03
N ASN A 400 32.08 -26.32 3.00
CA ASN A 400 32.76 -25.81 4.19
C ASN A 400 31.96 -24.67 4.85
N LEU A 401 31.32 -23.82 4.05
CA LEU A 401 30.51 -22.68 4.52
C LEU A 401 29.17 -23.09 5.15
N LEU A 402 28.76 -24.36 5.10
CA LEU A 402 27.60 -24.88 5.83
C LEU A 402 27.93 -25.28 7.28
N SER A 403 29.19 -25.23 7.69
CA SER A 403 29.58 -25.57 9.05
C SER A 403 28.90 -24.66 10.10
N ALA A 404 28.58 -25.22 11.27
CA ALA A 404 27.82 -24.55 12.32
C ALA A 404 28.53 -23.34 12.96
N ASP A 405 29.85 -23.21 12.76
CA ASP A 405 30.68 -22.07 13.16
C ASP A 405 30.42 -20.81 12.29
N GLN A 406 29.85 -20.99 11.10
CA GLN A 406 29.56 -19.88 10.19
C GLN A 406 28.29 -19.12 10.59
N PRO A 407 28.22 -17.80 10.36
CA PRO A 407 27.01 -17.02 10.59
C PRO A 407 25.81 -17.53 9.77
N PRO A 408 24.57 -17.47 10.31
CA PRO A 408 23.39 -18.02 9.62
C PRO A 408 23.13 -17.44 8.22
N HIS A 409 23.50 -16.19 7.94
CA HIS A 409 23.34 -15.62 6.59
C HIS A 409 24.35 -16.15 5.57
N VAL A 410 25.55 -16.54 6.01
CA VAL A 410 26.57 -17.16 5.16
C VAL A 410 26.14 -18.58 4.82
N ARG A 411 25.74 -19.38 5.82
CA ARG A 411 25.25 -20.75 5.60
C ARG A 411 24.06 -20.79 4.65
N ARG A 412 23.07 -19.91 4.85
CA ARG A 412 21.92 -19.79 3.95
C ARG A 412 22.31 -19.43 2.53
N ALA A 413 23.28 -18.54 2.34
CA ALA A 413 23.76 -18.19 1.01
C ALA A 413 24.50 -19.35 0.34
N ALA A 414 25.34 -20.07 1.10
CA ALA A 414 26.04 -21.24 0.60
C ALA A 414 25.07 -22.35 0.20
N PHE A 415 24.08 -22.63 1.06
CA PHE A 415 22.98 -23.55 0.79
C PHE A 415 22.25 -23.20 -0.50
N SER A 416 21.82 -21.94 -0.66
CA SER A 416 21.13 -21.50 -1.88
C SER A 416 21.97 -21.66 -3.16
N LEU A 417 23.30 -21.54 -3.08
CA LEU A 417 24.17 -21.77 -4.23
C LEU A 417 24.35 -23.27 -4.53
N LEU A 418 24.44 -24.12 -3.50
CA LEU A 418 24.50 -25.58 -3.65
C LEU A 418 23.23 -26.14 -4.30
N VAL A 419 22.06 -25.69 -3.86
CA VAL A 419 20.76 -26.07 -4.45
C VAL A 419 20.67 -25.71 -5.93
N SER A 420 21.40 -24.68 -6.38
CA SER A 420 21.46 -24.27 -7.79
C SER A 420 22.50 -24.99 -8.65
N ARG A 421 23.22 -25.98 -8.09
CA ARG A 421 24.18 -26.82 -8.82
C ARG A 421 23.43 -27.94 -9.57
N ASP A 422 24.05 -29.11 -9.67
CA ASP A 422 23.39 -30.30 -10.20
C ASP A 422 22.44 -30.93 -9.17
N THR A 423 21.57 -31.82 -9.66
CA THR A 423 20.54 -32.50 -8.86
C THR A 423 21.12 -33.18 -7.62
N TRP A 424 22.24 -33.88 -7.74
CA TRP A 424 22.76 -34.68 -6.63
C TRP A 424 23.38 -33.80 -5.55
N THR A 425 24.04 -32.72 -5.95
CA THR A 425 24.50 -31.67 -5.03
C THR A 425 23.33 -30.99 -4.32
N ARG A 426 22.24 -30.68 -5.04
CA ARG A 426 21.01 -30.11 -4.47
C ARG A 426 20.42 -31.03 -3.38
N ILE A 427 20.20 -32.30 -3.69
CA ILE A 427 19.63 -33.27 -2.74
C ILE A 427 20.56 -33.46 -1.52
N ALA A 428 21.87 -33.54 -1.73
CA ALA A 428 22.82 -33.61 -0.61
C ALA A 428 22.72 -32.38 0.30
N ALA A 429 22.57 -31.19 -0.29
CA ALA A 429 22.45 -29.94 0.46
C ALA A 429 21.15 -29.90 1.25
N ASP A 430 20.03 -30.29 0.63
CA ASP A 430 18.72 -30.39 1.28
C ASP A 430 18.76 -31.34 2.48
N LEU A 431 19.31 -32.55 2.30
CA LEU A 431 19.42 -33.54 3.38
C LEU A 431 20.29 -33.06 4.53
N GLY A 432 21.36 -32.31 4.26
CA GLY A 432 22.14 -31.64 5.30
C GLY A 432 21.36 -30.48 5.94
N GLY A 433 20.60 -29.73 5.17
CA GLY A 433 19.85 -28.56 5.60
C GLY A 433 18.65 -28.88 6.49
N VAL A 434 17.97 -30.02 6.29
CA VAL A 434 16.81 -30.42 7.13
C VAL A 434 17.18 -30.70 8.59
N VAL A 435 18.46 -30.85 8.90
CA VAL A 435 18.98 -31.01 10.27
C VAL A 435 19.74 -29.77 10.77
N ASP A 436 19.77 -28.66 10.02
CA ASP A 436 20.47 -27.43 10.43
C ASP A 436 19.80 -26.77 11.64
N PRO A 437 20.56 -26.21 12.59
CA PRO A 437 20.02 -25.48 13.73
C PRO A 437 19.27 -24.19 13.36
N ASP A 438 19.57 -23.54 12.22
CA ASP A 438 18.83 -22.37 11.73
C ASP A 438 17.49 -22.77 11.12
N GLU A 439 16.41 -22.36 11.77
CA GLU A 439 15.04 -22.67 11.38
C GLU A 439 14.72 -22.25 9.93
N LYS A 440 15.27 -21.13 9.46
CA LYS A 440 15.00 -20.64 8.10
C LYS A 440 15.67 -21.50 7.05
N LEU A 441 16.91 -21.91 7.27
CA LEU A 441 17.62 -22.85 6.41
C LEU A 441 16.89 -24.19 6.40
N ARG A 442 16.52 -24.71 7.59
CA ARG A 442 15.79 -25.97 7.72
C ARG A 442 14.46 -25.99 6.97
N ALA A 443 13.67 -24.93 7.12
CA ALA A 443 12.39 -24.79 6.41
C ALA A 443 12.59 -24.69 4.89
N HIS A 444 13.64 -23.98 4.43
CA HIS A 444 13.94 -23.87 3.01
C HIS A 444 14.36 -25.21 2.41
N ALA A 445 15.26 -25.94 3.08
CA ALA A 445 15.72 -27.27 2.67
C ALA A 445 14.58 -28.30 2.60
N ARG A 446 13.70 -28.32 3.61
CA ARG A 446 12.52 -29.19 3.58
C ARG A 446 11.62 -28.85 2.38
N SER A 447 11.30 -27.57 2.22
CA SER A 447 10.42 -27.14 1.12
C SER A 447 11.02 -27.45 -0.26
N ASP A 448 12.34 -27.32 -0.43
CA ASP A 448 13.01 -27.60 -1.69
C ASP A 448 13.05 -29.10 -1.99
N LEU A 449 13.40 -29.92 -1.00
CA LEU A 449 13.42 -31.39 -1.10
C LEU A 449 12.04 -31.96 -1.45
N THR A 450 11.00 -31.55 -0.71
CA THR A 450 9.62 -31.95 -0.94
C THR A 450 9.16 -31.50 -2.33
N GLY A 451 9.50 -30.27 -2.72
CA GLY A 451 9.20 -29.74 -4.06
C GLY A 451 9.84 -30.56 -5.18
N TRP A 452 11.13 -30.88 -5.04
CA TRP A 452 11.86 -31.72 -5.98
C TRP A 452 11.26 -33.13 -6.08
N LEU A 453 10.94 -33.77 -4.95
CA LEU A 453 10.30 -35.10 -4.91
C LEU A 453 8.95 -35.12 -5.63
N HIS A 454 8.13 -34.09 -5.45
CA HIS A 454 6.80 -34.03 -6.05
C HIS A 454 6.79 -33.68 -7.54
N HIS A 455 7.75 -32.87 -8.00
CA HIS A 455 7.67 -32.25 -9.31
C HIS A 455 8.76 -32.69 -10.29
N GLU A 456 9.92 -33.14 -9.80
CA GLU A 456 11.12 -33.32 -10.62
C GLU A 456 11.68 -34.76 -10.56
N ALA A 457 11.50 -35.46 -9.44
CA ALA A 457 12.13 -36.77 -9.22
C ALA A 457 11.75 -37.85 -10.26
N SER A 458 10.52 -37.82 -10.78
CA SER A 458 10.05 -38.76 -11.81
C SER A 458 10.71 -38.57 -13.18
N THR A 459 11.37 -37.44 -13.40
CA THR A 459 12.02 -37.10 -14.68
C THR A 459 13.52 -37.40 -14.71
N ILE A 460 14.08 -37.93 -13.62
CA ILE A 460 15.50 -38.24 -13.52
C ILE A 460 15.77 -39.68 -13.94
N TYR A 461 16.39 -39.82 -15.10
CA TYR A 461 16.72 -41.12 -15.69
C TYR A 461 18.20 -41.52 -15.50
N GLN A 462 19.08 -40.55 -15.20
CA GLN A 462 20.50 -40.82 -14.94
C GLN A 462 20.69 -41.15 -13.48
N LYS A 463 21.30 -42.31 -13.19
CA LYS A 463 21.69 -42.68 -11.82
C LYS A 463 22.99 -41.99 -11.41
N PRO A 464 23.16 -41.61 -10.13
CA PRO A 464 24.42 -41.06 -9.64
C PRO A 464 25.52 -42.11 -9.68
N HIS A 465 26.78 -41.66 -9.63
CA HIS A 465 27.93 -42.55 -9.46
C HIS A 465 27.82 -43.33 -8.13
N PRO A 466 28.31 -44.59 -8.02
CA PRO A 466 28.19 -45.38 -6.79
C PRO A 466 28.65 -44.67 -5.51
N SER A 467 29.76 -43.93 -5.57
CA SER A 467 30.25 -43.14 -4.43
C SER A 467 29.27 -42.05 -3.98
N THR A 468 28.52 -41.46 -4.91
CA THR A 468 27.47 -40.46 -4.62
C THR A 468 26.24 -41.13 -4.02
N VAL A 469 25.89 -42.34 -4.47
CA VAL A 469 24.81 -43.16 -3.89
C VAL A 469 25.10 -43.48 -2.42
N ASP A 470 26.31 -43.93 -2.10
CA ASP A 470 26.73 -44.25 -0.73
C ASP A 470 26.66 -43.01 0.17
N HIS A 471 27.16 -41.87 -0.32
CA HIS A 471 27.13 -40.60 0.40
C HIS A 471 25.68 -40.13 0.69
N LEU A 472 24.82 -40.13 -0.33
CA LEU A 472 23.42 -39.75 -0.17
C LEU A 472 22.66 -40.72 0.74
N GLY A 473 22.95 -42.02 0.67
CA GLY A 473 22.38 -43.03 1.55
C GLY A 473 22.67 -42.74 3.03
N ALA A 474 23.90 -42.34 3.36
CA ALA A 474 24.28 -41.94 4.71
C ALA A 474 23.54 -40.67 5.16
N LEU A 475 23.39 -39.67 4.27
CA LEU A 475 22.65 -38.44 4.58
C LEU A 475 21.15 -38.69 4.80
N ILE A 476 20.53 -39.58 4.03
CA ILE A 476 19.12 -39.98 4.23
C ILE A 476 18.95 -40.64 5.60
N ALA A 477 19.88 -41.51 6.00
CA ALA A 477 19.84 -42.14 7.31
C ALA A 477 19.95 -41.11 8.45
N ALA A 478 20.84 -40.13 8.31
CA ALA A 478 20.99 -39.04 9.30
C ALA A 478 19.75 -38.12 9.35
N ALA A 479 19.11 -37.87 8.21
CA ALA A 479 17.93 -37.01 8.11
C ALA A 479 16.60 -37.70 8.49
N ALA A 480 16.60 -39.01 8.76
CA ALA A 480 15.39 -39.84 8.88
C ALA A 480 14.37 -39.36 9.94
N HIS A 481 14.82 -38.70 11.01
CA HIS A 481 13.94 -38.14 12.04
C HIS A 481 13.38 -36.76 11.68
N SER A 482 13.93 -36.13 10.65
CA SER A 482 13.61 -34.78 10.22
C SER A 482 12.84 -34.74 8.90
N ILE A 483 12.77 -35.82 8.13
CA ILE A 483 11.99 -35.93 6.89
C ILE A 483 10.88 -36.98 7.03
N ASP A 484 9.85 -36.91 6.18
CA ASP A 484 8.75 -37.87 6.26
C ASP A 484 9.19 -39.27 5.80
N ALA A 485 8.63 -40.33 6.40
CA ALA A 485 9.00 -41.71 6.06
C ALA A 485 8.76 -42.04 4.59
N SER A 486 7.71 -41.45 3.98
CA SER A 486 7.44 -41.58 2.54
C SER A 486 8.48 -40.86 1.68
N GLU A 487 8.99 -39.71 2.11
CA GLU A 487 10.05 -38.98 1.41
C GLU A 487 11.37 -39.77 1.46
N ALA A 488 11.72 -40.30 2.63
CA ALA A 488 12.90 -41.15 2.80
C ALA A 488 12.84 -42.43 1.94
N HIS A 489 11.66 -43.03 1.80
CA HIS A 489 11.45 -44.19 0.93
C HIS A 489 11.58 -43.81 -0.55
N ALA A 490 10.95 -42.71 -0.97
CA ALA A 490 11.03 -42.22 -2.35
C ALA A 490 12.48 -41.89 -2.74
N LEU A 491 13.25 -41.24 -1.86
CA LEU A 491 14.67 -40.95 -2.08
C LEU A 491 15.51 -42.23 -2.26
N ARG A 492 15.33 -43.24 -1.39
CA ARG A 492 16.02 -44.54 -1.53
C ARG A 492 15.67 -45.23 -2.85
N TRP A 493 14.39 -45.20 -3.24
CA TRP A 493 13.92 -45.74 -4.52
C TRP A 493 14.60 -45.07 -5.72
N HIS A 494 14.63 -43.74 -5.75
CA HIS A 494 15.27 -42.98 -6.83
C HIS A 494 16.80 -43.18 -6.90
N LEU A 495 17.45 -43.51 -5.78
CA LEU A 495 18.87 -43.85 -5.72
C LEU A 495 19.17 -45.33 -6.02
N GLY A 496 18.15 -46.20 -6.09
CA GLY A 496 18.32 -47.65 -6.25
C GLY A 496 18.90 -48.34 -5.02
N LEU A 497 18.72 -47.75 -3.83
CA LEU A 497 19.09 -48.33 -2.54
C LEU A 497 18.01 -49.33 -2.10
N SER A 498 18.42 -50.45 -1.51
CA SER A 498 17.49 -51.41 -0.89
C SER A 498 16.73 -50.74 0.27
N SER A 499 15.44 -51.08 0.41
CA SER A 499 14.47 -50.45 1.33
C SER A 499 14.92 -50.42 2.78
#